data_AF-A0A1G6SE66-F1
#
_entry.id   AF-A0A1G6SE66-F1
#
_cell.length_a   1.000
_cell.length_b   1.000
_cell.length_c   1.000
_cell.angle_alpha   90.00
_cell.angle_beta   90.00
_cell.angle_gamma   90.00
#
_symmetry.space_group_name_H-M   'P 1'
#
loop_
_entity.id
_entity.type
_entity.pdbx_description
1 polymer ?
#
loop_
_entity_poly.entity_id
_entity_poly.type
_entity_poly.pdbx_seq_one_letter_code
_entity_poly.pdbx_strand_id
1 'polypeptide(L)' 'MGIWDQIAQYLFLKKKDPNTPKSKWVGYMHGINRLSILLFLLAVIFIIIRLLTR' A
#
# COMPACT_ATOMS: atom_id res chain seq x y z
N MET A 1 12.70 12.86 -2.58
CA MET A 1 11.55 11.93 -2.43
C MET A 1 10.62 12.14 -3.60
N GLY A 2 10.65 11.26 -4.61
CA GLY A 2 9.72 11.30 -5.74
C GLY A 2 8.50 10.41 -5.49
N ILE A 3 7.40 10.67 -6.19
CA ILE A 3 6.16 9.87 -6.13
C ILE A 3 6.45 8.39 -6.44
N TRP A 4 7.30 8.12 -7.43
CA TRP A 4 7.74 6.76 -7.80
C TRP A 4 8.47 6.01 -6.68
N ASP A 5 9.22 6.76 -5.87
CA ASP A 5 10.02 6.21 -4.77
C ASP A 5 9.14 5.83 -3.58
N GLN A 6 8.02 6.54 -3.38
CA GLN A 6 7.00 6.18 -2.41
C GLN A 6 6.23 4.94 -2.86
N ILE A 7 5.82 4.88 -4.13
CA ILE A 7 5.13 3.71 -4.70
C ILE A 7 5.99 2.46 -4.55
N ALA A 8 7.28 2.53 -4.90
CA ALA A 8 8.20 1.40 -4.76
C ALA A 8 8.39 0.94 -3.30
N GLN A 9 8.37 1.87 -2.33
CA GLN A 9 8.41 1.52 -0.90
C GLN A 9 7.10 0.88 -0.42
N TYR A 10 5.94 1.34 -0.93
CA TYR A 10 4.64 0.76 -0.58
C TYR A 10 4.40 -0.63 -1.18
N LEU A 11 4.91 -0.88 -2.39
CA LEU A 11 4.88 -2.19 -3.04
C LEU A 11 5.98 -3.14 -2.56
N PHE A 12 6.74 -2.77 -1.51
CA PHE A 12 7.87 -3.55 -0.97
C PHE A 12 9.02 -3.81 -1.97
N LEU A 13 9.04 -3.11 -3.10
CA LEU A 13 10.05 -3.26 -4.15
C LEU A 13 11.37 -2.56 -3.76
N LYS A 14 11.34 -1.70 -2.75
CA LYS A 14 12.50 -0.97 -2.24
C LYS A 14 12.73 -1.28 -0.77
N LYS A 15 13.99 -1.52 -0.40
CA LYS A 15 14.40 -1.72 1.01
C LYS A 15 14.07 -0.47 1.82
N LYS A 16 13.60 -0.67 3.05
CA LYS A 16 13.26 0.42 3.98
C LYS A 16 14.45 1.37 4.14
N ASP A 17 14.20 2.67 4.03
CA ASP A 17 15.23 3.69 4.14
C ASP A 17 15.93 3.59 5.52
N PRO A 18 17.27 3.42 5.59
CA PRO A 18 18.01 3.29 6.83
C PRO A 18 17.91 4.53 7.74
N ASN A 19 17.59 5.71 7.17
CA ASN A 19 17.38 6.96 7.91
C ASN A 19 15.95 7.11 8.46
N THR A 20 15.06 6.13 8.21
CA THR A 20 13.69 6.19 8.72
C THR A 20 13.70 6.20 10.25
N PRO A 21 13.01 7.15 10.92
CA PRO A 21 12.91 7.15 12.37
C PRO A 21 12.40 5.79 12.85
N LYS A 22 13.15 5.17 13.77
CA LYS A 22 12.87 3.83 14.33
C LYS A 22 11.74 3.88 15.37
N SER A 23 10.63 4.50 14.99
CA SER A 23 9.43 4.62 15.81
C SER A 23 8.41 3.55 15.42
N LYS A 24 7.73 2.98 16.42
CA LYS A 24 6.62 2.04 16.21
C LYS A 24 5.49 2.68 15.37
N TRP A 25 5.27 3.99 15.53
CA TRP A 25 4.27 4.77 14.80
C TRP A 25 4.48 4.76 13.28
N VAL A 26 5.72 4.79 12.82
CA VAL A 26 6.05 4.72 11.38
C VAL A 26 5.72 3.34 10.82
N GLY A 27 5.93 2.28 11.62
CA GLY A 27 5.51 0.92 11.27
C GLY A 27 3.99 0.82 11.13
N TYR A 28 3.23 1.39 12.07
CA TYR A 28 1.77 1.42 12.02
C TYR A 28 1.24 2.20 10.82
N MET A 29 1.79 3.38 10.52
CA MET A 29 1.40 4.16 9.33
C MET A 29 1.54 3.35 8.04
N HIS A 30 2.65 2.62 7.90
CA HIS A 30 2.87 1.79 6.72
C HIS A 30 1.99 0.53 6.71
N GLY A 31 1.70 -0.05 7.87
CA GLY A 31 0.72 -1.13 8.01
C GLY A 31 -0.69 -0.71 7.57
N ILE A 32 -1.15 0.46 8.01
CA ILE A 32 -2.43 1.03 7.60
C ILE A 32 -2.47 1.24 6.09
N ASN A 33 -1.41 1.76 5.47
CA ASN A 33 -1.40 1.99 4.03
C ASN A 33 -1.37 0.69 3.21
N ARG A 34 -0.73 -0.38 3.72
CA ARG A 34 -0.79 -1.71 3.08
C ARG A 34 -2.20 -2.28 3.14
N LEU A 35 -2.86 -2.14 4.29
CA LEU A 35 -4.23 -2.61 4.48
C LEU A 35 -5.22 -1.85 3.60
N SER A 36 -5.06 -0.53 3.46
CA SER A 36 -5.94 0.29 2.61
C SER A 36 -5.81 -0.10 1.13
N ILE A 37 -4.60 -0.38 0.63
CA ILE A 37 -4.37 -0.86 -0.75
C ILE A 37 -5.05 -2.22 -0.96
N LEU A 38 -4.89 -3.16 -0.02
CA LEU A 38 -5.54 -4.47 -0.12
C LEU A 38 -7.07 -4.36 -0.15
N LEU A 39 -7.64 -3.56 0.74
CA LEU A 39 -9.09 -3.34 0.79
C LEU A 39 -9.61 -2.67 -0.49
N PHE A 40 -8.89 -1.68 -0.99
CA PHE A 40 -9.20 -1.00 -2.26
C PHE A 40 -9.20 -1.99 -3.43
N LEU A 41 -8.17 -2.83 -3.55
CA LEU A 41 -8.07 -3.83 -4.61
C LEU A 41 -9.20 -4.86 -4.53
N LEU A 42 -9.56 -5.32 -3.32
CA LEU A 42 -10.69 -6.23 -3.12
C LEU A 42 -12.01 -5.58 -3.57
N ALA A 43 -12.23 -4.31 -3.25
CA ALA A 43 -13.42 -3.59 -3.69
C ALA A 43 -13.47 -3.44 -5.22
N VAL A 44 -12.34 -3.11 -5.86
CA VAL A 44 -12.22 -3.04 -7.32
C VAL A 44 -12.53 -4.38 -7.97
N ILE A 45 -11.95 -5.48 -7.45
CA ILE A 45 -12.23 -6.83 -7.94
C ILE A 45 -13.73 -7.16 -7.82
N PHE A 46 -14.35 -6.84 -6.68
CA PHE A 46 -15.78 -7.07 -6.48
C PHE A 46 -16.65 -6.30 -7.48
N ILE A 47 -16.31 -5.03 -7.75
CA ILE A 47 -17.01 -4.21 -8.76
C ILE A 47 -16.85 -4.81 -10.16
N ILE A 48 -15.64 -5.23 -10.54
CA ILE A 48 -15.37 -5.85 -11.84
C ILE A 48 -16.18 -7.14 -12.00
N ILE A 49 -16.15 -8.04 -11.01
CA ILE A 49 -16.92 -9.29 -11.04
C ILE A 49 -18.41 -8.99 -11.18
N ARG A 50 -18.92 -8.02 -10.42
CA ARG A 50 -20.33 -7.60 -10.49
C ARG A 50 -20.71 -7.01 -11.85
N LEU A 51 -19.79 -6.29 -12.51
CA LEU A 51 -20.01 -5.71 -13.82
C LEU A 51 -19.97 -6.76 -14.95
N LEU A 52 -19.15 -7.80 -14.81
CA LEU A 52 -19.02 -8.87 -15.81
C LEU A 52 -20.06 -9.98 -15.66
N THR A 53 -20.62 -10.15 -14.45
CA THR A 53 -21.60 -11.22 -14.12
C THR A 53 -23.05 -10.70 -14.14
N ARG A 54 -23.27 -9.41 -14.41
CA ARG A 54 -24.59 -8.81 -14.64
C ARG A 54 -24.69 -8.31 -16.06
#